data_AF-A0A847EMM9-F1
#
_entry.id   AF-A0A847EMM9-F1
#
_cell.length_a   1.000
_cell.length_b   1.000
_cell.length_c   1.000
_cell.angle_alpha   90.00
_cell.angle_beta   90.00
_cell.angle_gamma   90.00
#
_symmetry.space_group_name_H-M   'P 1'
#
loop_
_entity.id
_entity.type
_entity.pdbx_description
1 polymer ?
#
loop_
_entity_poly.entity_id
_entity_poly.type
_entity_poly.pdbx_seq_one_letter_code
_entity_poly.pdbx_strand_id
1 'polypeptide(L)'
;TSGRRAATAWVDAPRPISARALLPERALAGDGHARRELAHDIFGPLAAHSGDLITTLEAYWACGTSIEATARRLFIHANTVRYRLGRIEDLTGYSPSDPRGSYVLRLAGTLGRLLD
;
A
#
# COMPACT_ATOMS: atom_id res chain seq x y z
N THR A 1 17.28 -8.37 -15.95
CA THR A 1 17.19 -8.62 -14.50
C THR A 1 15.93 -7.94 -13.99
N SER A 2 15.00 -8.68 -13.38
CA SER A 2 13.72 -8.24 -12.74
C SER A 2 13.11 -6.91 -13.22
N GLY A 3 13.68 -5.75 -12.85
CA GLY A 3 13.22 -4.40 -13.18
C GLY A 3 12.89 -4.12 -14.65
N ARG A 4 13.66 -4.62 -15.63
CA ARG A 4 13.38 -4.38 -17.07
C ARG A 4 12.11 -5.10 -17.56
N ARG A 5 11.79 -6.28 -17.00
CA ARG A 5 10.54 -7.01 -17.27
C ARG A 5 9.38 -6.46 -16.45
N ALA A 6 9.66 -5.95 -15.26
CA ALA A 6 8.67 -5.26 -14.44
C ALA A 6 8.19 -3.94 -15.08
N ALA A 7 9.09 -3.19 -15.73
CA ALA A 7 8.75 -1.93 -16.39
C ALA A 7 7.72 -2.09 -17.53
N THR A 8 7.62 -3.27 -18.16
CA THR A 8 6.59 -3.51 -19.18
C THR A 8 5.19 -3.70 -18.60
N ALA A 9 5.07 -3.96 -17.29
CA ALA A 9 3.79 -4.16 -16.62
C ALA A 9 3.13 -2.84 -16.17
N TRP A 10 3.84 -1.71 -16.20
CA TRP A 10 3.26 -0.37 -16.03
C TRP A 10 3.39 0.43 -17.34
N VAL A 11 2.31 0.42 -18.13
CA VAL A 11 2.25 1.00 -19.48
C VAL A 11 2.62 2.49 -19.48
N ASP A 12 2.09 3.25 -18.52
CA ASP A 12 2.27 4.70 -18.41
C ASP A 12 3.44 5.10 -17.48
N ALA A 13 4.37 4.19 -17.19
CA ALA A 13 5.51 4.50 -16.32
C ALA A 13 6.37 5.63 -16.92
N PRO A 14 6.68 6.70 -16.15
CA PRO A 14 7.60 7.75 -16.58
C PRO A 14 8.99 7.18 -16.89
N ARG A 15 9.74 7.79 -17.80
CA ARG A 15 11.08 7.31 -18.18
C ARG A 15 12.09 8.45 -18.03
N PRO A 16 13.13 8.31 -17.18
CA PRO A 16 13.51 7.11 -16.42
C PRO A 16 12.62 6.84 -15.18
N ILE A 17 12.51 5.57 -14.77
CA ILE A 17 11.82 5.14 -13.54
C ILE A 17 12.76 4.40 -12.59
N SER A 18 12.59 4.61 -11.29
CA SER A 18 13.34 3.90 -10.27
C SER A 18 12.84 2.45 -10.10
N ALA A 19 13.75 1.52 -9.80
CA ALA A 19 13.38 0.13 -9.53
C ALA A 19 12.47 -0.02 -8.28
N ARG A 20 12.51 0.95 -7.37
CA ARG A 20 11.63 1.01 -6.18
C ARG A 20 10.19 1.41 -6.54
N ALA A 21 10.01 2.22 -7.57
CA ALA A 21 8.66 2.54 -8.06
C ALA A 21 7.97 1.32 -8.70
N LEU A 22 8.71 0.25 -9.02
CA LEU A 22 8.23 -1.00 -9.62
C LEU A 22 8.13 -2.17 -8.62
N LEU A 23 8.03 -1.89 -7.32
CA LEU A 23 7.97 -2.95 -6.29
C LEU A 23 6.87 -3.99 -6.56
N PRO A 24 5.62 -3.60 -6.87
CA PRO A 24 4.58 -4.58 -7.15
C PRO A 24 4.89 -5.49 -8.35
N GLU A 25 5.33 -4.92 -9.46
CA GLU A 25 5.62 -5.66 -10.68
C GLU A 25 6.81 -6.58 -10.49
N ARG A 26 7.83 -6.14 -9.76
CA ARG A 26 8.99 -6.97 -9.40
C ARG A 26 8.56 -8.14 -8.52
N ALA A 27 7.75 -7.90 -7.49
CA ALA A 27 7.25 -8.95 -6.60
C ALA A 27 6.40 -10.00 -7.34
N LEU A 28 5.54 -9.55 -8.26
CA LEU A 28 4.76 -10.42 -9.14
C LEU A 28 5.64 -11.21 -10.12
N ALA A 29 6.72 -10.60 -10.61
CA ALA A 29 7.72 -11.26 -11.46
C ALA A 29 8.63 -12.25 -10.69
N GLY A 30 8.37 -12.50 -9.41
CA GLY A 30 9.10 -13.48 -8.58
C GLY A 30 10.34 -12.90 -7.87
N ASP A 31 10.51 -11.58 -7.86
CA ASP A 31 11.60 -10.94 -7.12
C ASP A 31 11.37 -11.09 -5.61
N GLY A 32 12.08 -12.04 -4.99
CA GLY A 32 11.98 -12.33 -3.56
C GLY A 32 12.42 -11.15 -2.67
N HIS A 33 13.29 -10.27 -3.16
CA HIS A 33 13.67 -9.07 -2.39
C HIS A 33 12.52 -8.05 -2.39
N ALA A 34 11.89 -7.82 -3.54
CA ALA A 34 10.71 -6.95 -3.62
C ALA A 34 9.54 -7.47 -2.77
N ARG A 35 9.35 -8.80 -2.71
CA ARG A 35 8.33 -9.41 -1.83
C ARG A 35 8.61 -9.14 -0.35
N ARG A 36 9.86 -9.30 0.08
CA ARG A 36 10.28 -9.01 1.47
C ARG A 36 10.16 -7.53 1.80
N GLU A 37 10.54 -6.63 0.88
CA GLU A 37 10.39 -5.18 1.07
C GLU A 37 8.91 -4.79 1.25
N LEU A 38 8.01 -5.33 0.41
CA LEU A 38 6.57 -5.12 0.56
C LEU A 38 6.02 -5.66 1.91
N ALA A 39 6.43 -6.86 2.32
CA ALA A 39 5.93 -7.48 3.54
C ALA A 39 6.50 -6.85 4.83
N HIS A 40 7.82 -6.64 4.89
CA HIS A 40 8.47 -6.19 6.12
C HIS A 40 8.57 -4.67 6.20
N ASP A 41 8.96 -4.00 5.12
CA ASP A 41 9.27 -2.57 5.18
C ASP A 41 8.03 -1.69 4.97
N ILE A 42 7.01 -2.21 4.28
CA ILE A 42 5.74 -1.49 4.04
C ILE A 42 4.64 -2.00 4.97
N PHE A 43 4.37 -3.30 5.00
CA PHE A 43 3.28 -3.83 5.83
C PHE A 43 3.64 -3.95 7.32
N GLY A 44 4.88 -4.33 7.65
CA GLY A 44 5.36 -4.47 9.03
C GLY A 44 5.10 -3.25 9.91
N PRO A 45 5.46 -2.01 9.51
CA PRO A 45 5.15 -0.81 10.26
C PRO A 45 3.67 -0.60 10.50
N LEU A 46 2.81 -0.94 9.53
CA LEU A 46 1.35 -0.81 9.67
C LEU A 46 0.80 -1.81 10.68
N ALA A 47 1.29 -3.06 10.66
CA ALA A 47 0.89 -4.10 11.59
C ALA A 47 1.29 -3.78 13.04
N ALA A 48 2.45 -3.13 13.24
CA ALA A 48 2.91 -2.72 14.57
C ALA A 48 2.05 -1.64 15.24
N HIS A 49 1.23 -0.88 14.48
CA HIS A 49 0.40 0.21 15.00
C HIS A 49 -1.00 -0.27 15.44
N SER A 50 -1.04 -1.27 16.33
CA SER A 50 -2.26 -1.82 16.95
C SER A 50 -3.33 -2.34 15.98
N GLY A 51 -3.01 -2.53 14.69
CA GLY A 51 -3.96 -2.95 13.64
C GLY A 51 -4.94 -1.86 13.18
N ASP A 52 -4.96 -0.70 13.83
CA ASP A 52 -5.90 0.39 13.53
C ASP A 52 -5.72 0.98 12.12
N LEU A 53 -4.46 1.10 11.68
CA LEU A 53 -4.12 1.61 10.35
C LEU A 53 -4.55 0.65 9.24
N ILE A 54 -4.31 -0.66 9.44
CA ILE A 54 -4.72 -1.70 8.50
C ILE A 54 -6.25 -1.75 8.40
N THR A 55 -6.94 -1.74 9.55
CA THR A 55 -8.41 -1.70 9.60
C THR A 55 -8.96 -0.48 8.87
N THR A 56 -8.30 0.67 9.01
CA THR A 56 -8.68 1.91 8.32
C THR A 56 -8.49 1.80 6.81
N LEU A 57 -7.38 1.23 6.33
CA LEU A 57 -7.16 0.98 4.89
C LEU A 57 -8.21 0.05 4.30
N GLU A 58 -8.51 -1.05 4.96
CA GLU A 58 -9.46 -2.04 4.47
C GLU A 58 -10.88 -1.46 4.39
N ALA A 59 -11.30 -0.74 5.44
CA ALA A 59 -12.57 -0.03 5.42
C ALA A 59 -12.59 1.07 4.36
N TYR A 60 -11.51 1.83 4.21
CA TYR A 60 -11.38 2.89 3.21
C TYR A 60 -11.56 2.37 1.79
N TRP A 61 -10.92 1.24 1.48
CA TRP A 61 -11.07 0.56 0.21
C TRP A 61 -12.46 -0.03 0.00
N ALA A 62 -13.04 -0.68 1.03
CA ALA A 62 -14.39 -1.22 0.97
C ALA A 62 -15.46 -0.14 0.77
N CYS A 63 -15.19 1.08 1.24
CA CYS A 63 -16.03 2.26 1.08
C CYS A 63 -15.73 3.06 -0.19
N GLY A 64 -15.03 2.49 -1.17
CA GLY A 64 -14.74 3.16 -2.45
C GLY A 64 -13.90 4.42 -2.27
N THR A 65 -12.94 4.42 -1.34
CA THR A 65 -12.05 5.55 -1.03
C THR A 65 -12.75 6.80 -0.49
N SER A 66 -13.97 6.63 0.05
CA SER A 66 -14.73 7.72 0.69
C SER A 66 -14.41 7.84 2.18
N ILE A 67 -13.85 8.99 2.58
CA ILE A 67 -13.52 9.30 3.98
C ILE A 67 -14.78 9.27 4.86
N GLU A 68 -15.87 9.90 4.41
CA GLU A 68 -17.12 9.99 5.18
C GLU A 68 -17.77 8.61 5.36
N ALA A 69 -17.78 7.78 4.32
CA ALA A 69 -18.32 6.42 4.43
C ALA A 69 -17.45 5.54 5.33
N THR A 70 -16.12 5.72 5.28
CA THR A 70 -15.16 5.01 6.15
C THR A 70 -15.36 5.40 7.61
N ALA A 71 -15.49 6.70 7.88
CA ALA A 71 -15.75 7.24 9.21
C ALA A 71 -17.04 6.65 9.82
N ARG A 72 -18.13 6.63 9.04
CA ARG A 72 -19.39 5.98 9.43
C ARG A 72 -19.23 4.49 9.68
N ARG A 73 -18.51 3.77 8.81
CA ARG A 73 -18.28 2.33 8.93
C ARG A 73 -17.47 1.96 10.17
N LEU A 74 -16.50 2.78 10.54
CA LEU A 74 -15.60 2.55 11.67
C LEU A 74 -16.07 3.22 12.96
N PHE A 75 -17.20 3.94 12.94
CA PHE A 75 -17.72 4.71 14.07
C PHE A 75 -16.70 5.70 14.65
N ILE A 76 -15.94 6.37 13.78
CA ILE A 76 -14.94 7.39 14.15
C ILE A 76 -15.20 8.69 13.40
N HIS A 77 -14.57 9.77 13.83
CA HIS A 77 -14.67 11.07 13.16
C HIS A 77 -13.88 11.07 11.83
N ALA A 78 -14.37 11.81 10.83
CA ALA A 78 -13.71 11.93 9.51
C ALA A 78 -12.28 12.46 9.60
N ASN A 79 -11.99 13.36 10.55
CA ASN A 79 -10.62 13.84 10.80
C ASN A 79 -9.69 12.72 11.29
N THR A 80 -10.21 11.77 12.08
CA THR A 80 -9.42 10.61 12.52
C THR A 80 -9.08 9.71 11.34
N VAL A 81 -10.01 9.52 10.39
CA VAL A 81 -9.72 8.81 9.13
C VAL A 81 -8.63 9.53 8.34
N ARG A 82 -8.75 10.85 8.11
CA ARG A 82 -7.72 11.63 7.42
C ARG A 82 -6.36 11.52 8.10
N TYR A 83 -6.34 11.64 9.42
CA TYR A 83 -5.13 11.50 10.22
C TYR A 83 -4.49 10.12 10.03
N ARG A 84 -5.28 9.05 10.13
CA ARG A 84 -4.77 7.67 9.96
C ARG A 84 -4.26 7.44 8.53
N LEU A 85 -4.96 7.93 7.51
CA LEU A 85 -4.53 7.84 6.11
C LEU A 85 -3.24 8.63 5.85
N GLY A 86 -3.13 9.85 6.39
CA GLY A 86 -1.89 10.64 6.33
C GLY A 86 -0.74 9.93 7.03
N ARG A 87 -1.00 9.33 8.21
CA ARG A 87 0.02 8.56 8.93
C ARG A 87 0.46 7.30 8.20
N ILE A 88 -0.42 6.65 7.43
CA ILE A 88 -0.04 5.54 6.55
C ILE A 88 0.92 6.04 5.47
N GLU A 89 0.63 7.19 4.86
CA GLU A 89 1.51 7.81 3.87
C GLU A 89 2.86 8.19 4.49
N ASP A 90 2.89 8.77 5.68
CA ASP A 90 4.12 9.10 6.41
C ASP A 90 4.98 7.86 6.70
N LEU A 91 4.34 6.75 7.09
CA LEU A 91 5.04 5.52 7.46
C LEU A 91 5.56 4.73 6.25
N THR A 92 4.82 4.74 5.15
CA THR A 92 5.10 3.85 4.00
C THR A 92 5.69 4.59 2.80
N GLY A 93 5.52 5.91 2.74
CA GLY A 93 5.79 6.72 1.55
C GLY A 93 4.76 6.55 0.43
N TYR A 94 3.65 5.86 0.68
CA TYR A 94 2.60 5.60 -0.31
C TYR A 94 1.26 6.15 0.13
N SER A 95 0.65 6.99 -0.71
CA SER A 95 -0.66 7.56 -0.43
C SER A 95 -1.78 6.56 -0.74
N PRO A 96 -2.70 6.28 0.20
CA PRO A 96 -3.86 5.41 -0.06
C PRO A 96 -4.87 6.00 -1.04
N SER A 97 -4.88 7.33 -1.22
CA SER A 97 -5.77 8.05 -2.13
C SER A 97 -5.27 8.07 -3.58
N ASP A 98 -3.97 7.88 -3.79
CA ASP A 98 -3.40 7.74 -5.14
C ASP A 98 -3.57 6.29 -5.63
N PRO A 99 -4.04 6.05 -6.87
CA PRO A 99 -4.20 4.70 -7.40
C PRO A 99 -2.94 3.83 -7.32
N ARG A 100 -1.76 4.43 -7.55
CA ARG A 100 -0.48 3.70 -7.52
C ARG A 100 -0.08 3.35 -6.10
N GLY A 101 -0.13 4.31 -5.17
CA GLY A 101 0.12 4.08 -3.75
C GLY A 101 -0.83 3.04 -3.15
N SER A 102 -2.12 3.14 -3.47
CA SER A 102 -3.15 2.18 -3.07
C SER A 102 -2.84 0.75 -3.55
N TYR A 103 -2.40 0.59 -4.79
CA TYR A 103 -1.99 -0.72 -5.32
C TYR A 103 -0.79 -1.32 -4.57
N VAL A 104 0.23 -0.50 -4.30
CA VAL A 104 1.41 -0.92 -3.51
C VAL A 104 0.98 -1.39 -2.12
N LEU A 105 0.16 -0.61 -1.41
CA LEU A 105 -0.31 -0.92 -0.07
C LEU A 105 -1.16 -2.20 -0.01
N ARG A 106 -2.02 -2.43 -1.01
CA ARG A 106 -2.82 -3.67 -1.11
C ARG A 106 -1.94 -4.90 -1.27
N LEU A 107 -0.94 -4.80 -2.15
CA LEU A 107 -0.03 -5.93 -2.39
C LEU A 107 0.86 -6.18 -1.17
N ALA A 108 1.34 -5.12 -0.52
CA ALA A 108 2.07 -5.20 0.75
C ALA A 108 1.24 -5.94 1.81
N GLY A 109 -0.02 -5.55 2.01
CA GLY A 109 -0.90 -6.24 2.97
C GLY A 109 -1.21 -7.69 2.62
N THR A 110 -1.28 -8.01 1.33
CA THR A 110 -1.46 -9.40 0.87
C THR A 110 -0.21 -10.22 1.15
N LEU A 111 0.97 -9.71 0.80
CA LEU A 111 2.24 -10.40 0.99
C LEU A 111 2.61 -10.53 2.47
N GLY A 112 2.37 -9.50 3.28
CA GLY A 112 2.59 -9.54 4.73
C GLY A 112 1.85 -10.70 5.36
N ARG A 113 0.54 -10.81 5.13
CA ARG A 113 -0.27 -11.92 5.65
C ARG A 113 0.08 -13.32 5.10
N LEU A 114 0.73 -13.40 3.94
CA LEU A 114 1.17 -14.67 3.36
C LEU A 114 2.56 -15.10 3.85
N LEU A 115 3.34 -14.16 4.39
CA LEU A 115 4.73 -14.37 4.81
C LEU A 115 4.93 -14.29 6.33
N ASP A 116 3.94 -13.77 7.06
CA ASP A 116 3.77 -13.92 8.52
C ASP A 116 3.50 -15.40 8.89
#